data_AF-A0A972L4A8-F1
#
_entry.id   AF-A0A972L4A8-F1
#
_cell.length_a   1.000
_cell.length_b   1.000
_cell.length_c   1.000
_cell.angle_alpha   90.00
_cell.angle_beta   90.00
_cell.angle_gamma   90.00
#
_symmetry.space_group_name_H-M   'P 1'
#
loop_
_entity.id
_entity.type
_entity.pdbx_description
1 polymer ?
#
loop_
_entity_poly.entity_id
_entity_poly.type
_entity_poly.pdbx_seq_one_letter_code
_entity_poly.pdbx_strand_id
1 'polypeptide(L)' 'MNREIHDLEKILEVYAIAEQREQAAYNFYVDAADKISEEAEKKVLLDLAKFELQHLKMMKERFESTRERIEKLRNK' A
#
# COMPACT_ATOMS: atom_id res chain seq x y z
N MET A 1 -6.07 -26.24 7.45
CA MET A 1 -4.94 -25.97 6.55
C MET A 1 -5.41 -25.36 5.23
N ASN A 2 -6.14 -26.07 4.36
CA ASN A 2 -6.57 -25.51 3.06
C ASN A 2 -7.47 -24.27 3.17
N ARG A 3 -8.41 -24.24 4.13
CA ARG A 3 -9.24 -23.04 4.36
C ARG A 3 -8.42 -21.83 4.81
N GLU A 4 -7.45 -22.03 5.72
CA GLU A 4 -6.60 -20.95 6.21
C GLU A 4 -5.70 -20.38 5.11
N ILE A 5 -5.10 -21.23 4.28
CA ILE A 5 -4.29 -20.79 3.14
C ILE A 5 -5.16 -19.99 2.16
N HIS A 6 -6.36 -20.48 1.83
CA HIS A 6 -7.30 -19.78 0.95
C HIS A 6 -7.71 -18.41 1.47
N ASP A 7 -7.95 -18.29 2.78
CA ASP A 7 -8.29 -17.01 3.41
C ASP A 7 -7.10 -16.04 3.37
N LEU A 8 -5.87 -16.54 3.58
CA LEU A 8 -4.65 -15.72 3.47
C LEU A 8 -4.35 -15.29 2.02
N GLU A 9 -4.65 -16.13 1.02
CA GLU A 9 -4.51 -15.78 -0.39
C GLU A 9 -5.44 -14.61 -0.77
N LYS A 10 -6.68 -14.63 -0.29
CA LYS A 10 -7.59 -13.48 -0.45
C LYS A 10 -7.05 -12.21 0.22
N ILE A 11 -6.41 -12.35 1.39
CA ILE A 11 -5.78 -11.22 2.07
C ILE A 11 -4.61 -10.66 1.23
N LEU A 12 -3.82 -11.50 0.56
CA LEU A 12 -2.77 -11.03 -0.37
C LEU A 12 -3.37 -10.21 -1.52
N GLU A 13 -4.48 -10.64 -2.10
CA GLU A 13 -5.17 -9.86 -3.14
C GLU A 13 -5.59 -8.48 -2.63
N VAL A 14 -6.11 -8.41 -1.40
CA VAL A 14 -6.48 -7.13 -0.77
C VAL A 14 -5.27 -6.22 -0.58
N TYR A 15 -4.13 -6.74 -0.10
CA TYR A 15 -2.92 -5.95 0.03
C TYR A 15 -2.39 -5.47 -1.33
N ALA A 16 -2.41 -6.33 -2.36
CA ALA A 16 -2.00 -5.93 -3.71
C ALA A 16 -2.87 -4.81 -4.30
N ILE A 17 -4.20 -4.87 -4.08
CA ILE A 17 -5.12 -3.79 -4.47
C ILE A 17 -4.82 -2.52 -3.67
N ALA A 18 -4.56 -2.64 -2.36
CA ALA A 18 -4.23 -1.49 -1.52
C ALA A 18 -2.93 -0.82 -1.97
N GLU A 19 -1.85 -1.58 -2.27
CA GLU A 19 -0.60 -1.03 -2.79
C GLU A 19 -0.81 -0.17 -4.05
N GLN A 20 -1.62 -0.66 -5.00
CA GLN A 20 -1.93 0.10 -6.21
C GLN A 20 -2.67 1.40 -5.90
N ARG A 21 -3.58 1.38 -4.92
CA ARG A 21 -4.33 2.56 -4.48
C ARG A 21 -3.43 3.58 -3.80
N GLU A 22 -2.57 3.15 -2.87
CA GLU A 22 -1.62 4.04 -2.19
C GLU A 22 -0.65 4.69 -3.19
N GLN A 23 -0.14 3.90 -4.15
CA GLN A 23 0.73 4.43 -5.20
C GLN A 23 0.01 5.45 -6.10
N ALA A 24 -1.25 5.20 -6.45
CA ALA A 24 -2.07 6.13 -7.23
C ALA A 24 -2.38 7.41 -6.44
N ALA A 25 -2.68 7.31 -5.15
CA ALA A 25 -2.93 8.45 -4.27
C ALA A 25 -1.67 9.31 -4.09
N TYR A 26 -0.50 8.69 -3.89
CA TYR A 26 0.77 9.39 -3.88
C TYR A 26 0.98 10.21 -5.15
N ASN A 27 0.85 9.57 -6.33
CA ASN A 27 1.02 10.26 -7.61
C ASN A 27 0.03 11.41 -7.76
N PHE A 28 -1.24 11.19 -7.39
CA PHE A 28 -2.27 12.23 -7.42
C PHE A 28 -1.89 13.46 -6.60
N TYR A 29 -1.43 13.27 -5.37
CA TYR A 29 -1.06 14.41 -4.51
C TYR A 29 0.19 15.13 -4.99
N VAL A 30 1.18 14.42 -5.53
CA VAL A 30 2.36 15.03 -6.17
C VAL A 30 1.95 15.86 -7.39
N ASP A 31 1.17 15.27 -8.30
CA ASP A 31 0.69 15.95 -9.51
C ASP A 31 -0.21 17.15 -9.18
N ALA A 32 -0.96 17.10 -8.08
CA ALA A 32 -1.76 18.21 -7.58
C ALA A 32 -0.87 19.32 -7.00
N ALA A 33 0.15 18.96 -6.22
CA ALA A 33 1.10 19.91 -5.64
C ALA A 33 1.87 20.70 -6.71
N ASP A 34 2.18 20.08 -7.85
CA ASP A 34 2.87 20.72 -8.98
C ASP A 34 2.01 21.79 -9.68
N LYS A 35 0.69 21.77 -9.50
CA LYS A 35 -0.25 22.73 -10.10
C LYS A 35 -0.59 23.91 -9.17
N ILE A 36 -0.09 23.88 -7.93
CA ILE A 36 -0.39 24.88 -6.90
C ILE A 36 0.78 25.85 -6.79
N SER A 37 0.50 27.15 -6.87
CA SER A 37 1.50 28.21 -6.70
C SER A 37 1.66 28.65 -5.24
N GLU A 38 0.64 28.46 -4.41
CA GLU A 38 0.67 28.85 -3.00
C GLU A 38 1.43 27.81 -2.16
N GLU A 39 2.52 28.22 -1.54
CA GLU A 39 3.44 27.30 -0.84
C GLU A 39 2.78 26.56 0.32
N ALA A 40 1.85 27.21 1.04
CA ALA A 40 1.13 26.58 2.15
C ALA A 40 0.26 25.41 1.68
N GLU A 41 -0.50 25.59 0.60
CA GLU A 41 -1.35 24.55 0.02
C GLU A 41 -0.52 23.43 -0.60
N LYS A 42 0.56 23.79 -1.30
CA LYS A 42 1.52 22.83 -1.87
C LYS A 42 2.11 21.93 -0.78
N LYS A 43 2.49 22.51 0.36
CA LYS A 43 3.04 21.76 1.49
C LYS A 43 2.04 20.73 2.02
N VAL A 44 0.75 21.09 2.14
CA VAL A 44 -0.28 20.15 2.60
C VAL A 44 -0.39 18.95 1.67
N LEU A 45 -0.43 19.17 0.35
CA LEU A 45 -0.48 18.09 -0.64
C LEU A 45 0.76 17.19 -0.59
N LEU A 46 1.95 17.78 -0.47
CA LEU A 46 3.18 17.01 -0.33
C LEU A 46 3.25 16.21 0.97
N ASP A 47 2.66 16.71 2.06
CA ASP A 47 2.58 15.97 3.32
C ASP A 47 1.58 14.80 3.22
N LEU A 48 0.46 14.97 2.51
CA LEU A 48 -0.45 13.86 2.18
C LEU A 48 0.26 12.80 1.33
N ALA A 49 0.99 13.21 0.29
CA ALA A 49 1.78 12.28 -0.53
C ALA A 49 2.77 11.45 0.33
N LYS A 50 3.44 12.07 1.30
CA LYS A 50 4.34 11.35 2.21
C LYS A 50 3.61 10.31 3.05
N PHE A 51 2.38 10.57 3.50
CA PHE A 51 1.59 9.56 4.22
C PHE A 51 1.26 8.36 3.33
N GLU A 52 0.89 8.59 2.06
CA GLU A 52 0.60 7.47 1.15
C GLU A 52 1.84 6.62 0.84
N LEU A 53 3.04 7.22 0.82
CA LEU A 53 4.29 6.43 0.74
C LEU A 53 4.51 5.55 1.99
N GLN A 54 4.16 6.05 3.17
CA GLN A 54 4.25 5.25 4.40
C GLN A 54 3.23 4.11 4.37
N HIS A 55 1.99 4.37 3.94
CA HIS A 55 0.96 3.35 3.77
C HIS A 55 1.37 2.31 2.73
N LEU A 56 1.92 2.71 1.58
CA LEU A 56 2.44 1.80 0.56
C LEU A 56 3.52 0.87 1.13
N LYS A 57 4.46 1.41 1.91
CA LYS A 57 5.48 0.61 2.57
C LYS A 57 4.85 -0.40 3.53
N MET A 58 3.87 0.01 4.32
CA MET A 58 3.14 -0.88 5.23
C MET A 58 2.41 -1.99 4.47
N MET A 59 1.76 -1.70 3.34
CA MET A 59 1.06 -2.71 2.54
C MET A 59 2.05 -3.76 2.01
N LYS A 60 3.20 -3.33 1.49
CA LYS A 60 4.27 -4.24 1.03
C LYS A 60 4.79 -5.15 2.13
N GLU A 61 5.06 -4.59 3.32
CA GLU A 61 5.49 -5.38 4.48
C GLU A 61 4.44 -6.42 4.89
N ARG A 62 3.16 -6.05 4.87
CA ARG A 62 2.04 -6.97 5.19
C ARG A 62 1.86 -8.04 4.13
N PHE A 63 2.01 -7.70 2.86
CA PHE A 63 1.97 -8.64 1.75
C PHE A 63 3.06 -9.70 1.90
N GLU A 64 4.32 -9.29 2.05
CA GLU A 64 5.46 -10.20 2.17
C GLU A 64 5.32 -11.11 3.40
N SER A 65 4.99 -10.55 4.56
CA SER A 65 4.76 -11.34 5.79
C SER A 65 3.64 -12.38 5.62
N THR A 66 2.57 -12.02 4.91
CA THR A 66 1.46 -12.95 4.63
C THR A 66 1.88 -14.04 3.65
N ARG A 67 2.66 -13.69 2.61
CA ARG A 67 3.18 -14.65 1.63
C ARG A 67 4.08 -15.68 2.32
N GLU A 68 5.02 -15.23 3.14
CA GLU A 68 5.90 -16.12 3.91
C GLU A 68 5.11 -17.06 4.84
N ARG A 69 4.01 -16.58 5.43
CA ARG A 69 3.13 -17.43 6.26
C ARG A 69 2.48 -18.54 5.43
N ILE A 70 1.99 -18.23 4.23
CA ILE A 70 1.41 -19.23 3.33
C ILE A 70 2.47 -20.27 2.94
N GLU A 71 3.68 -19.84 2.57
CA GLU A 71 4.78 -20.74 2.22
C GLU A 71 5.12 -21.70 3.38
N LYS A 72 5.23 -21.18 4.61
CA LYS A 72 5.46 -22.00 5.81
C LYS A 72 4.33 -22.99 6.08
N LEU A 73 3.08 -22.63 5.78
CA LEU A 73 1.93 -23.52 5.94
C LEU A 73 1.85 -24.59 4.84
N ARG A 74 2.32 -24.30 3.63
CA ARG A 74 2.38 -25.28 2.51
C ARG A 74 3.50 -26.30 2.67
N ASN A 75 4.59 -25.91 3.32
CA ASN A 75 5.77 -26.75 3.54
C ASN A 75 5.72 -27.55 4.86
N LYS A 76 4.60 -27.47 5.60
CA LYS A 76 4.31 -28.25 6.80
C LYS A 76 3.40 -29.41 6.48
#